data_AF-A0A7C5R5G2-F1
#
_entry.id   AF-A0A7C5R5G2-F1
#
_cell.length_a   1.000
_cell.length_b   1.000
_cell.length_c   1.000
_cell.angle_alpha   90.00
_cell.angle_beta   90.00
_cell.angle_gamma   90.00
#
_symmetry.space_group_name_H-M   'P 1'
#
loop_
_entity.id
_entity.type
_entity.pdbx_description
1 polymer ?
#
loop_
_entity_poly.entity_id
_entity_poly.type
_entity_poly.pdbx_seq_one_letter_code
_entity_poly.pdbx_strand_id
1 'polypeptide(L)'
;MLNEEKKILMLLKAIIFHYHGLVEEEEKILYRSAAELDAEKELKWAFDFIARDYITAFERAREYLNQAIKKLGKSKRVQFLNLTWLANREKGYITEMEAAAILKIAKDWEVDRELVSMVQPR
;
A
#
# COMPACT_ATOMS: atom_id res chain seq x y z
N MET A 1 9.65 13.18 2.69
CA MET A 1 8.34 12.60 3.11
C MET A 1 8.26 12.73 4.63
N LEU A 2 7.12 13.14 5.19
CA LEU A 2 6.96 13.22 6.65
C LEU A 2 6.82 11.81 7.26
N ASN A 3 7.17 11.62 8.54
CA ASN A 3 7.10 10.29 9.18
C ASN A 3 5.70 9.66 9.11
N GLU A 4 4.64 10.47 9.24
CA GLU A 4 3.26 9.99 9.07
C GLU A 4 2.98 9.51 7.64
N GLU A 5 3.50 10.21 6.64
CA GLU A 5 3.36 9.82 5.23
C GLU A 5 4.11 8.51 4.94
N LYS A 6 5.34 8.36 5.46
CA LYS A 6 6.11 7.11 5.36
C LYS A 6 5.33 5.95 5.98
N LYS A 7 4.72 6.17 7.14
CA LYS A 7 3.93 5.17 7.86
C LYS A 7 2.68 4.73 7.08
N ILE A 8 1.95 5.68 6.49
CA ILE A 8 0.80 5.40 5.63
C ILE A 8 1.24 4.57 4.43
N LEU A 9 2.32 4.99 3.76
CA LEU A 9 2.80 4.31 2.56
C LEU A 9 3.33 2.90 2.85
N MET A 10 4.07 2.70 3.95
CA MET A 10 4.57 1.37 4.34
C MET A 10 3.43 0.43 4.70
N LEU A 11 2.42 0.90 5.45
CA LEU A 11 1.25 0.07 5.73
C LEU A 11 0.48 -0.27 4.46
N LEU A 12 0.27 0.71 3.57
CA LEU A 12 -0.42 0.48 2.29
C LEU A 12 0.33 -0.58 1.46
N LYS A 13 1.65 -0.46 1.29
CA LYS A 13 2.42 -1.46 0.55
C LYS A 13 2.34 -2.83 1.21
N ALA A 14 2.61 -2.90 2.52
CA ALA A 14 2.64 -4.16 3.26
C ALA A 14 1.27 -4.86 3.21
N ILE A 15 0.17 -4.15 3.45
CA ILE A 15 -1.15 -4.79 3.49
C ILE A 15 -1.59 -5.32 2.13
N ILE A 16 -1.18 -4.67 1.03
CA ILE A 16 -1.49 -5.17 -0.32
C ILE A 16 -0.74 -6.48 -0.59
N PHE A 17 0.56 -6.56 -0.31
CA PHE A 17 1.31 -7.81 -0.47
C PHE A 17 0.83 -8.91 0.48
N HIS A 18 0.44 -8.57 1.72
CA HIS A 18 -0.10 -9.54 2.67
C HIS A 18 -1.52 -10.02 2.33
N TYR A 19 -2.21 -9.40 1.36
CA TYR A 19 -3.62 -9.68 1.10
C TYR A 19 -3.89 -11.13 0.66
N HIS A 20 -2.90 -11.78 0.03
CA HIS A 20 -2.98 -13.19 -0.39
C HIS A 20 -1.90 -14.08 0.27
N GLY A 21 -1.13 -13.52 1.21
CA GLY A 21 0.02 -14.17 1.83
C GLY A 21 1.34 -13.63 1.25
N LEU A 22 2.18 -13.07 2.12
CA LEU A 22 3.45 -12.48 1.71
C LEU A 22 4.47 -13.57 1.40
N VAL A 23 5.09 -13.50 0.22
CA VAL A 23 6.23 -14.38 -0.15
C VAL A 23 7.58 -13.65 -0.05
N GLU A 24 8.68 -14.41 -0.05
CA GLU A 24 10.04 -13.89 0.19
C GLU A 24 10.44 -12.80 -0.83
N GLU A 25 10.09 -12.97 -2.11
CA GLU A 25 10.38 -11.98 -3.15
C GLU A 25 9.66 -10.65 -2.89
N GLU A 26 8.42 -10.70 -2.42
CA GLU A 26 7.60 -9.53 -2.09
C GLU A 26 8.09 -8.85 -0.82
N GLU A 27 8.52 -9.63 0.17
CA GLU A 27 9.13 -9.11 1.39
C GLU A 27 10.41 -8.31 1.06
N LYS A 28 11.25 -8.80 0.13
CA LYS A 28 12.43 -8.08 -0.35
C LYS A 28 12.08 -6.73 -1.01
N ILE A 29 10.98 -6.66 -1.75
CA ILE A 29 10.49 -5.40 -2.34
C ILE A 29 10.11 -4.41 -1.24
N LEU A 30 9.46 -4.88 -0.17
CA LEU A 30 9.11 -4.04 0.98
C LEU A 30 10.34 -3.49 1.70
N TYR A 31 11.34 -4.33 1.99
CA TYR A 31 12.58 -3.86 2.63
C TYR A 31 13.33 -2.85 1.76
N ARG A 32 13.42 -3.09 0.44
CA ARG A 32 14.03 -2.13 -0.49
C ARG A 32 13.26 -0.82 -0.52
N SER A 33 11.93 -0.88 -0.63
CA SER A 33 11.05 0.28 -0.56
C SER A 33 11.24 1.08 0.72
N ALA A 34 11.42 0.41 1.86
CA ALA A 34 11.66 1.06 3.14
C ALA A 34 13.04 1.73 3.18
N ALA A 35 14.09 1.06 2.69
CA ALA A 35 15.44 1.62 2.63
C ALA A 35 15.51 2.86 1.73
N GLU A 36 14.88 2.83 0.54
CA GLU A 36 14.82 3.97 -0.37
C GLU A 36 14.08 5.19 0.21
N LEU A 37 13.18 4.94 1.16
CA LEU A 37 12.38 5.97 1.82
C LEU A 37 12.89 6.33 3.21
N ASP A 38 13.95 5.69 3.71
CA ASP A 38 14.42 5.80 5.11
C ASP A 38 13.24 5.54 6.08
N ALA A 39 12.55 4.42 5.88
CA ALA A 39 11.25 4.09 6.48
C ALA A 39 11.21 2.69 7.14
N GLU A 40 12.35 2.17 7.58
CA GLU A 40 12.48 0.83 8.16
C GLU A 40 11.67 0.68 9.45
N LYS A 41 11.60 1.75 10.25
CA LYS A 41 10.78 1.77 11.49
C LYS A 41 9.29 1.67 11.16
N GLU A 42 8.86 2.37 10.12
CA GLU A 42 7.49 2.36 9.63
C GLU A 42 7.11 1.03 9.01
N LEU A 43 8.02 0.39 8.27
CA LEU A 43 7.81 -0.96 7.75
C LEU A 43 7.69 -1.97 8.88
N LYS A 44 8.60 -1.93 9.87
CA LYS A 44 8.49 -2.79 11.06
C LYS A 44 7.14 -2.60 11.74
N TRP A 45 6.71 -1.35 11.91
CA TRP A 45 5.41 -1.06 12.50
C TRP A 45 4.25 -1.64 11.66
N ALA A 46 4.33 -1.59 10.32
CA ALA A 46 3.32 -2.17 9.44
C ALA A 46 3.23 -3.69 9.60
N PHE A 47 4.38 -4.39 9.69
CA PHE A 47 4.41 -5.82 9.98
C PHE A 47 3.84 -6.14 11.36
N ASP A 48 4.24 -5.40 12.40
CA ASP A 48 3.68 -5.57 13.74
C ASP A 48 2.16 -5.28 13.76
N PHE A 49 1.68 -4.34 12.95
CA PHE A 49 0.25 -4.01 12.83
C PHE A 49 -0.54 -5.19 12.25
N ILE A 50 -0.02 -5.80 11.19
CA ILE A 50 -0.63 -6.94 10.49
C ILE A 50 -0.59 -8.18 11.38
N ALA A 51 0.56 -8.47 11.99
CA ALA A 51 0.79 -9.66 12.82
C ALA A 51 -0.08 -9.74 14.09
N ARG A 52 -0.69 -8.63 14.53
CA ARG A 52 -1.65 -8.63 15.65
C ARG A 52 -2.86 -9.51 15.39
N ASP A 53 -3.34 -9.51 14.15
CA ASP A 53 -4.47 -10.32 13.70
C ASP A 53 -4.47 -10.29 12.17
N TYR A 54 -4.01 -11.39 11.57
CA TYR A 54 -3.94 -11.58 10.12
C TYR A 54 -5.33 -11.68 9.48
N ILE A 55 -6.34 -12.18 10.20
CA ILE A 55 -7.69 -12.40 9.67
C ILE A 55 -8.37 -11.05 9.39
N THR A 56 -8.23 -10.10 10.32
CA THR A 56 -8.82 -8.76 10.19
C THR A 56 -7.83 -7.69 9.72
N ALA A 57 -6.60 -8.07 9.36
CA ALA A 57 -5.53 -7.12 9.05
C ALA A 57 -5.92 -6.13 7.95
N PHE A 58 -6.58 -6.60 6.89
CA PHE A 58 -6.95 -5.76 5.76
C PHE A 58 -8.01 -4.73 6.15
N GLU A 59 -9.08 -5.14 6.81
CA GLU A 59 -10.13 -4.25 7.31
C GLU A 59 -9.57 -3.21 8.29
N ARG A 60 -8.73 -3.64 9.24
CA ARG A 60 -8.09 -2.72 10.20
C ARG A 60 -7.16 -1.73 9.51
N ALA A 61 -6.37 -2.18 8.53
CA ALA A 61 -5.48 -1.31 7.76
C ALA A 61 -6.29 -0.31 6.93
N ARG A 62 -7.35 -0.76 6.26
CA ARG A 62 -8.27 0.09 5.49
C ARG A 62 -8.88 1.18 6.38
N GLU A 63 -9.37 0.83 7.56
CA GLU A 63 -9.90 1.82 8.52
C GLU A 63 -8.83 2.83 8.94
N TYR A 64 -7.66 2.35 9.37
CA TYR A 64 -6.55 3.22 9.77
C TYR A 64 -6.16 4.18 8.64
N LEU A 65 -5.98 3.65 7.43
CA LEU A 65 -5.58 4.40 6.23
C LEU A 65 -6.62 5.46 5.89
N ASN A 66 -7.91 5.13 5.91
CA ASN A 66 -9.00 6.08 5.63
C ASN A 66 -9.03 7.25 6.62
N GLN A 67 -8.65 7.04 7.88
CA GLN A 67 -8.48 8.13 8.84
C GLN A 67 -7.21 8.94 8.56
N ALA A 68 -6.09 8.27 8.28
CA ALA A 68 -4.79 8.90 8.12
C ALA A 68 -4.69 9.79 6.87
N ILE A 69 -5.40 9.44 5.79
CA ILE A 69 -5.38 10.19 4.53
C ILE A 69 -6.31 11.41 4.49
N LYS A 70 -7.11 11.67 5.54
CA LYS A 70 -8.05 12.81 5.59
C LYS A 70 -7.38 14.17 5.36
N LYS A 71 -6.15 14.33 5.85
CA LYS A 71 -5.36 15.56 5.69
C LYS A 71 -4.59 15.62 4.36
N LEU A 72 -4.59 14.53 3.59
CA LEU A 72 -3.89 14.46 2.31
C LEU A 72 -4.81 14.94 1.19
N GLY A 73 -4.28 15.83 0.35
CA GLY A 73 -4.93 16.23 -0.90
C GLY A 73 -4.99 15.08 -1.91
N LYS A 74 -5.92 15.18 -2.86
CA LYS A 74 -6.19 14.16 -3.87
C LYS A 74 -4.94 13.67 -4.61
N SER A 75 -4.07 14.59 -5.04
CA SER A 75 -2.82 14.27 -5.73
C SER A 75 -1.89 13.35 -4.91
N LYS A 76 -1.79 13.58 -3.60
CA LYS A 76 -0.97 12.74 -2.72
C LYS A 76 -1.55 11.33 -2.55
N ARG A 77 -2.89 11.21 -2.47
CA ARG A 77 -3.57 9.91 -2.40
C ARG A 77 -3.30 9.08 -3.66
N VAL A 78 -3.42 9.69 -4.83
CA VAL A 78 -3.06 9.07 -6.12
C VAL A 78 -1.59 8.68 -6.14
N GLN A 79 -0.68 9.55 -5.67
CA GLN A 79 0.74 9.24 -5.59
C GLN A 79 1.03 8.00 -4.73
N PHE A 80 0.37 7.83 -3.59
CA PHE A 80 0.58 6.68 -2.72
C PHE A 80 0.09 5.37 -3.35
N LEU A 81 -1.05 5.42 -4.03
CA LEU A 81 -1.55 4.28 -4.81
C LEU A 81 -0.60 3.94 -5.96
N ASN A 82 -0.07 4.94 -6.66
CA ASN A 82 0.92 4.73 -7.72
C ASN A 82 2.18 4.05 -7.20
N LEU A 83 2.77 4.56 -6.11
CA LEU A 83 3.97 3.99 -5.52
C LEU A 83 3.74 2.55 -5.03
N THR A 84 2.52 2.24 -4.59
CA THR A 84 2.15 0.88 -4.19
C THR A 84 1.96 -0.03 -5.39
N TRP A 85 1.31 0.45 -6.44
CA TRP A 85 1.15 -0.27 -7.71
C TRP A 85 2.50 -0.59 -8.35
N LEU A 86 3.39 0.39 -8.42
CA LEU A 86 4.74 0.21 -8.97
C LEU A 86 5.54 -0.82 -8.18
N ALA A 87 5.50 -0.77 -6.84
CA ALA A 87 6.16 -1.77 -6.00
C ALA A 87 5.61 -3.18 -6.27
N ASN A 88 4.28 -3.33 -6.38
CA ASN A 88 3.66 -4.62 -6.71
C ASN A 88 4.08 -5.11 -8.10
N ARG A 89 4.30 -4.21 -9.06
CA ARG A 89 4.74 -4.56 -10.41
C ARG A 89 6.21 -4.97 -10.50
N GLU A 90 7.05 -4.69 -9.50
CA GLU A 90 8.49 -5.04 -9.55
C GLU A 90 8.74 -6.53 -9.75
N LYS A 91 7.83 -7.41 -9.30
CA LYS A 91 7.89 -8.85 -9.55
C LYS A 91 7.49 -9.27 -10.98
N GLY A 92 7.18 -8.32 -11.86
CA GLY A 92 6.84 -8.52 -13.27
C GLY A 92 5.35 -8.61 -13.58
N TYR A 93 4.49 -8.75 -12.57
CA TYR A 93 3.04 -8.82 -12.70
C TYR A 93 2.35 -8.31 -11.42
N ILE A 94 1.04 -8.10 -11.49
CA ILE A 94 0.17 -7.84 -10.33
C ILE A 94 -0.96 -8.85 -10.38
N THR A 95 -1.23 -9.51 -9.26
CA THR A 95 -2.34 -10.48 -9.17
C THR A 95 -3.70 -9.78 -9.19
N GLU A 96 -4.75 -10.51 -9.54
CA GLU A 96 -6.13 -9.98 -9.46
C GLU A 96 -6.49 -9.56 -8.02
N MET A 97 -6.02 -10.32 -7.02
CA MET A 97 -6.27 -10.03 -5.61
C MET A 97 -5.63 -8.71 -5.17
N GLU A 98 -4.37 -8.46 -5.57
CA GLU A 98 -3.68 -7.19 -5.29
C GLU A 98 -4.34 -6.02 -6.02
N ALA A 99 -4.66 -6.19 -7.30
CA ALA A 99 -5.34 -5.17 -8.08
C ALA A 99 -6.72 -4.82 -7.48
N ALA A 100 -7.49 -5.82 -7.05
CA ALA A 100 -8.77 -5.64 -6.37
C ALA A 100 -8.61 -4.92 -5.04
N ALA A 101 -7.59 -5.27 -4.25
CA ALA A 101 -7.30 -4.62 -2.98
C ALA A 101 -6.90 -3.14 -3.16
N ILE A 102 -6.02 -2.84 -4.12
CA ILE A 102 -5.65 -1.45 -4.45
C ILE A 102 -6.87 -0.67 -4.94
N LEU A 103 -7.69 -1.26 -5.82
CA LEU A 103 -8.90 -0.60 -6.33
C LEU A 103 -9.92 -0.34 -5.22
N LYS A 104 -10.07 -1.26 -4.26
CA LYS A 104 -10.95 -1.07 -3.09
C LYS A 104 -10.51 0.12 -2.25
N ILE A 105 -9.21 0.27 -1.99
CA ILE A 105 -8.66 1.43 -1.28
C ILE A 105 -8.83 2.71 -2.12
N ALA A 106 -8.61 2.65 -3.43
CA ALA A 106 -8.77 3.81 -4.30
C ALA A 106 -10.21 4.34 -4.35
N LYS A 107 -11.20 3.44 -4.30
CA LYS A 107 -12.62 3.81 -4.18
C LYS A 107 -12.91 4.52 -2.87
N ASP A 108 -12.40 4.01 -1.75
CA ASP A 108 -12.55 4.68 -0.45
C ASP A 108 -11.94 6.08 -0.42
N TRP A 109 -10.86 6.26 -1.18
CA TRP A 109 -10.11 7.51 -1.25
C TRP A 109 -10.64 8.47 -2.32
N GLU A 110 -11.67 8.06 -3.06
CA GLU A 110 -12.32 8.78 -4.16
C GLU A 110 -11.34 9.15 -5.29
N VAL A 111 -10.46 8.22 -5.63
CA VAL A 111 -9.40 8.35 -6.65
C VAL A 111 -9.29 7.12 -7.56
N ASP A 112 -10.35 6.33 -7.65
CA ASP A 112 -10.42 5.11 -8.45
C ASP A 112 -10.28 5.39 -9.96
N ARG A 113 -10.87 6.50 -10.44
CA ARG A 113 -10.74 6.91 -11.85
C ARG A 113 -9.29 7.23 -12.22
N GLU A 114 -8.58 7.98 -11.38
CA GLU A 114 -7.18 8.33 -11.58
C GLU A 114 -6.28 7.09 -11.54
N LEU A 115 -6.54 6.16 -10.62
CA LEU A 115 -5.85 4.87 -10.59
C LEU A 115 -6.04 4.13 -11.92
N VAL A 116 -7.28 3.99 -12.40
CA VAL A 116 -7.56 3.27 -13.65
C VAL A 116 -6.84 3.92 -14.84
N SER A 117 -6.90 5.24 -14.96
CA SER A 117 -6.18 5.96 -16.04
C SER A 117 -4.66 5.80 -15.98
N MET A 118 -4.10 5.59 -14.78
CA MET A 118 -2.67 5.42 -14.58
C MET A 118 -2.18 4.00 -14.94
N VAL A 119 -3.01 2.98 -14.76
CA VAL A 119 -2.60 1.57 -14.91
C VAL A 119 -3.00 0.93 -16.25
N GLN A 120 -3.86 1.59 -17.02
CA GLN A 120 -4.22 1.11 -18.35
C GLN A 120 -3.00 1.08 -19.28
N PRO A 121 -2.78 -0.02 -20.03
CA PRO A 121 -1.78 -0.05 -21.09
C PRO A 121 -2.07 1.04 -22.11
N ARG A 122 -1.05 1.80 -22.49
CA ARG A 122 -1.12 2.71 -23.64
C ARG A 122 -0.85 1.95 -24.94
#